data_AF-A0A085LK19-F1
#
_entry.id   AF-A0A085LK19-F1
#
_cell.length_a   1.000
_cell.length_b   1.000
_cell.length_c   1.000
_cell.angle_alpha   90.00
_cell.angle_beta   90.00
_cell.angle_gamma   90.00
#
_symmetry.space_group_name_H-M   'P 1'
#
loop_
_entity.id
_entity.type
_entity.pdbx_description
1 polymer ?
#
loop_
_entity_poly.entity_id
_entity_poly.type
_entity_poly.pdbx_seq_one_letter_code
_entity_poly.pdbx_strand_id
1 'polypeptide(L)'
;MWKSLVFIITVVCTDACLRHEDCVPAGSLCFQRQCVVGISLLTPCRTSLNCICNADIRRRLGVGCKFNVCHEIAGTSLCRNHNDCGVNEVCRRQHCVPAYRTPYACSVNGRCRFEERCISGACYRARSC
;
A
#
# COMPACT_ATOMS: atom_id res chain seq x y z
N MET A 1 32.78 20.74 -23.63
CA MET A 1 31.41 20.94 -23.08
C MET A 1 30.73 19.58 -22.99
N TRP A 2 30.79 18.92 -21.82
CA TRP A 2 30.16 17.62 -21.56
C TRP A 2 28.68 17.86 -21.26
N LYS A 3 27.77 17.46 -22.15
CA LYS A 3 26.33 17.50 -21.86
C LYS A 3 26.00 16.30 -20.97
N SER A 4 25.78 16.54 -19.68
CA SER A 4 25.23 15.53 -18.77
C SER A 4 23.86 15.10 -19.28
N LEU A 5 23.78 13.88 -19.80
CA LEU A 5 22.51 13.20 -20.07
C LEU A 5 21.88 12.85 -18.72
N VAL A 6 20.99 13.71 -18.24
CA VAL A 6 20.10 13.40 -17.13
C VAL A 6 19.11 12.34 -17.65
N PHE A 7 19.40 11.07 -17.36
CA PHE A 7 18.40 10.01 -17.51
C PHE A 7 17.33 10.24 -16.45
N ILE A 8 16.24 10.89 -16.84
CA ILE A 8 15.01 10.89 -16.05
C ILE A 8 14.50 9.46 -16.08
N ILE A 9 14.88 8.66 -15.09
CA ILE A 9 14.29 7.34 -14.87
C ILE A 9 12.84 7.62 -14.49
N THR A 10 11.93 7.62 -15.47
CA THR A 10 10.51 7.50 -15.20
C THR A 10 10.34 6.13 -14.55
N VAL A 11 10.15 6.10 -13.23
CA VAL A 11 9.79 4.89 -12.51
C VAL A 11 8.41 4.49 -13.03
N VAL A 12 8.38 3.64 -14.05
CA VAL A 12 7.14 3.03 -14.53
C VAL A 12 6.81 1.96 -13.51
N CYS A 13 5.96 2.30 -12.55
CA CYS A 13 5.38 1.33 -11.64
C CYS A 13 4.46 0.41 -12.44
N THR A 14 4.95 -0.78 -12.76
CA THR A 14 4.06 -1.89 -13.06
C THR A 14 3.35 -2.23 -11.74
N ASP A 15 2.18 -1.62 -11.51
CA ASP A 15 1.42 -1.75 -10.26
C ASP A 15 1.08 -3.20 -9.89
N ALA A 16 1.08 -4.10 -10.87
CA ALA A 16 0.76 -5.50 -10.71
C ALA A 16 1.93 -6.30 -10.14
N CYS A 17 1.70 -6.97 -9.01
CA CYS A 17 2.65 -7.87 -8.36
C CYS A 17 2.04 -9.26 -8.09
N LEU A 18 2.87 -10.28 -7.95
CA LEU A 18 2.48 -11.62 -7.49
C LEU A 18 3.13 -11.97 -6.15
N ARG A 19 4.33 -11.44 -5.89
CA ARG A 19 5.13 -11.67 -4.69
C ARG A 19 5.62 -10.35 -4.12
N HIS A 20 6.01 -10.34 -2.85
CA HIS A 20 6.50 -9.12 -2.20
C HIS A 20 7.79 -8.60 -2.86
N GLU A 21 8.61 -9.50 -3.41
CA GLU A 21 9.86 -9.22 -4.13
C GLU A 21 9.64 -8.44 -5.43
N ASP A 22 8.44 -8.51 -6.03
CA ASP A 22 8.12 -7.78 -7.26
C ASP A 22 7.96 -6.26 -7.02
N CYS A 23 7.78 -5.86 -5.76
CA CYS A 23 7.51 -4.48 -5.41
C CYS A 23 8.79 -3.70 -5.12
N VAL A 24 8.86 -2.48 -5.64
CA VAL A 24 9.87 -1.47 -5.28
C VAL A 24 9.16 -0.29 -4.60
N PRO A 25 9.78 0.41 -3.63
CA PRO A 25 11.09 0.16 -3.01
C PRO A 25 11.15 -1.12 -2.16
N ALA A 26 12.34 -1.44 -1.62
CA ALA A 26 12.60 -2.66 -0.84
C ALA A 26 11.62 -2.89 0.31
N GLY A 27 11.09 -1.82 0.93
CA GLY A 27 10.08 -1.94 1.99
C GLY A 27 8.65 -2.24 1.52
N SER A 28 8.34 -2.07 0.24
CA SER A 28 6.98 -2.25 -0.29
C SER A 28 6.55 -3.72 -0.31
N LEU A 29 5.27 -3.94 -0.04
CA LEU A 29 4.65 -5.26 0.01
C LEU A 29 3.58 -5.41 -1.07
N CYS A 30 3.58 -6.57 -1.74
CA CYS A 30 2.50 -6.96 -2.64
C CYS A 30 1.25 -7.44 -1.88
N PHE A 31 0.13 -6.76 -2.09
CA PHE A 31 -1.20 -7.21 -1.62
C PHE A 31 -2.24 -7.05 -2.72
N GLN A 32 -3.01 -8.11 -2.99
CA GLN A 32 -4.03 -8.16 -4.04
C GLN A 32 -3.54 -7.59 -5.38
N ARG A 33 -2.34 -8.02 -5.78
CA ARG A 33 -1.67 -7.57 -7.01
C ARG A 33 -1.40 -6.06 -7.07
N GLN A 34 -1.26 -5.40 -5.92
CA GLN A 34 -0.84 -4.01 -5.83
C GLN A 34 0.31 -3.87 -4.85
N CYS A 35 1.33 -3.12 -5.25
CA CYS A 35 2.44 -2.77 -4.36
C CYS A 35 2.03 -1.63 -3.42
N VAL A 36 2.06 -1.88 -2.12
CA VAL A 36 1.80 -0.89 -1.08
C VAL A 36 3.11 -0.56 -0.36
N VAL A 37 3.37 0.72 -0.15
CA VAL A 37 4.57 1.18 0.56
C VAL A 37 4.57 0.60 1.98
N GLY A 38 5.73 0.11 2.41
CA GLY A 38 5.93 -0.46 3.73
C GLY A 38 7.23 -0.02 4.38
N ILE A 39 7.29 -0.20 5.69
CA ILE A 39 8.45 0.05 6.55
C ILE A 39 9.03 -1.29 7.03
N SER A 40 10.35 -1.35 7.19
CA SER A 40 11.01 -2.52 7.76
C SER A 40 10.83 -2.55 9.27
N LEU A 41 10.44 -3.72 9.80
CA LEU A 41 10.36 -3.99 11.24
C LEU A 41 11.65 -4.57 11.81
N LEU A 42 12.69 -4.75 10.97
CA LEU A 42 14.00 -5.34 11.33
C LEU A 42 13.91 -6.72 12.01
N THR A 43 12.75 -7.37 11.93
CA THR A 43 12.49 -8.69 12.51
C THR A 43 12.72 -9.74 11.44
N PRO A 44 13.58 -10.75 11.66
CA PRO A 44 13.86 -11.77 10.67
C PRO A 44 12.66 -12.68 10.43
N CYS A 45 12.50 -13.14 9.20
CA CYS A 45 11.43 -14.05 8.81
C CYS A 45 11.86 -14.98 7.69
N ARG A 46 11.14 -16.10 7.55
CA ARG A 46 11.23 -16.98 6.38
C ARG A 46 9.98 -16.91 5.52
N THR A 47 8.83 -16.68 6.17
CA THR A 47 7.52 -16.62 5.53
C THR A 47 6.71 -15.47 6.12
N SER A 48 5.71 -14.96 5.38
CA SER A 48 4.80 -13.93 5.90
C SER A 48 4.04 -14.39 7.15
N LEU A 49 3.89 -15.71 7.37
CA LEU A 49 3.28 -16.24 8.59
C LEU A 49 4.08 -15.87 9.84
N ASN A 50 5.42 -15.84 9.78
CA ASN A 50 6.25 -15.40 10.90
C ASN A 50 5.89 -13.97 11.32
N CYS A 51 5.72 -13.08 10.35
CA CYS A 51 5.37 -11.68 10.59
C CYS A 51 3.93 -11.52 11.10
N ILE A 52 2.99 -12.30 10.55
CA ILE A 52 1.58 -12.29 10.95
C ILE A 52 1.39 -12.79 12.39
N CYS A 53 2.04 -13.88 12.78
CA CYS A 53 1.90 -14.44 14.12
C CYS A 53 2.46 -13.53 15.21
N ASN A 54 3.55 -12.80 14.90
CA ASN A 54 4.21 -11.88 15.84
C ASN A 54 3.56 -10.50 15.91
N ALA A 55 2.67 -10.15 14.97
CA ALA A 55 1.99 -8.87 14.94
C ALA A 55 0.73 -8.84 15.83
N ASP A 56 0.45 -7.66 16.39
CA ASP A 56 -0.85 -7.34 16.99
C ASP A 56 -1.99 -7.64 16.01
N ILE A 57 -3.14 -8.08 16.53
CA ILE A 57 -4.29 -8.52 15.74
C ILE A 57 -4.73 -7.52 14.66
N ARG A 58 -4.60 -6.21 14.93
CA ARG A 58 -4.97 -5.13 13.99
C ARG A 58 -3.88 -4.81 12.96
N ARG A 59 -2.67 -5.31 13.15
CA ARG A 59 -1.52 -5.13 12.25
C ARG A 59 -1.28 -6.34 11.35
N ARG A 60 -1.78 -7.51 11.74
CA ARG A 60 -1.64 -8.80 11.01
C ARG A 60 -1.98 -8.69 9.52
N LEU A 61 -2.97 -7.88 9.17
CA LEU A 61 -3.37 -7.71 7.77
C LEU A 61 -2.42 -6.81 6.98
N GLY A 62 -1.54 -6.02 7.61
CA GLY A 62 -0.62 -5.13 6.91
C GLY A 62 0.83 -5.64 6.83
N VAL A 63 1.14 -6.82 7.35
CA VAL A 63 2.52 -7.31 7.44
C VAL A 63 2.84 -8.41 6.44
N GLY A 64 4.11 -8.52 6.06
CA GLY A 64 4.62 -9.55 5.15
C GLY A 64 6.12 -9.74 5.27
N CYS A 65 6.61 -10.91 4.85
CA CYS A 65 8.04 -11.22 4.83
C CYS A 65 8.60 -10.90 3.44
N LYS A 66 9.63 -10.07 3.38
CA LYS A 66 10.33 -9.74 2.12
C LYS A 66 11.82 -9.64 2.40
N PHE A 67 12.63 -10.24 1.53
CA PHE A 67 14.09 -10.30 1.72
C PHE A 67 14.51 -10.74 3.14
N ASN A 68 13.80 -11.75 3.68
CA ASN A 68 14.00 -12.33 5.01
C ASN A 68 13.78 -11.38 6.19
N VAL A 69 13.13 -10.24 5.98
CA VAL A 69 12.77 -9.29 7.05
C VAL A 69 11.27 -8.98 6.98
N CYS A 70 10.64 -8.82 8.14
CA CYS A 70 9.25 -8.42 8.22
C CYS A 70 9.09 -6.94 7.87
N HIS A 71 8.10 -6.64 7.04
CA HIS A 71 7.68 -5.28 6.74
C HIS A 71 6.20 -5.10 7.12
N GLU A 72 5.82 -3.86 7.39
CA GLU A 72 4.43 -3.44 7.65
C GLU A 72 4.04 -2.31 6.71
N ILE A 73 2.78 -2.24 6.29
CA ILE A 73 2.26 -1.11 5.52
C ILE A 73 2.58 0.22 6.24
N ALA A 74 3.12 1.16 5.49
CA ALA A 74 3.42 2.51 5.97
C ALA A 74 2.12 3.33 6.03
N GLY A 75 1.33 3.11 7.07
CA GLY A 75 0.10 3.86 7.34
C GLY A 75 0.30 5.00 8.35
N THR A 76 -0.59 5.99 8.33
CA THR A 76 -0.63 7.09 9.32
C THR A 76 -1.29 6.67 10.63
N SER A 77 -2.25 5.74 10.57
CA SER A 77 -2.97 5.18 11.72
C SER A 77 -3.64 3.84 11.37
N LEU A 78 -4.24 3.18 12.37
CA LEU A 78 -4.97 1.94 12.18
C LEU A 78 -6.47 2.18 12.04
N CYS A 79 -7.11 1.50 11.09
CA CYS A 79 -8.54 1.61 10.79
C CYS A 79 -9.25 0.27 10.86
N ARG A 80 -10.57 0.30 11.02
CA ARG A 80 -11.50 -0.82 10.81
C ARG A 80 -12.22 -0.66 9.47
N ASN A 81 -12.55 0.57 9.12
CA ASN A 81 -13.17 0.91 7.85
C ASN A 81 -12.67 2.28 7.37
N HIS A 82 -13.08 2.66 6.16
CA HIS A 82 -12.67 3.91 5.54
C HIS A 82 -12.96 5.16 6.39
N ASN A 83 -14.03 5.19 7.18
CA ASN A 83 -14.42 6.36 7.98
C ASN A 83 -13.47 6.67 9.14
N ASP A 84 -12.61 5.72 9.52
CA ASP A 84 -11.59 5.95 10.54
C ASP A 84 -10.38 6.74 10.00
N CYS A 85 -10.26 6.86 8.67
CA CYS A 85 -9.14 7.56 8.01
C CYS A 85 -9.51 8.99 7.60
N GLY A 86 -8.49 9.85 7.48
CA GLY A 86 -8.64 11.24 7.09
C GLY A 86 -9.18 11.45 5.68
N VAL A 87 -9.35 12.72 5.32
CA VAL A 87 -10.05 13.16 4.08
C VAL A 87 -9.34 12.69 2.80
N ASN A 88 -8.04 12.46 2.84
CA ASN A 88 -7.23 12.04 1.68
C ASN A 88 -6.64 10.63 1.85
N GLU A 89 -7.33 9.78 2.63
CA GLU A 89 -6.84 8.46 2.99
C GLU A 89 -7.93 7.39 2.80
N VAL A 90 -7.45 6.18 2.57
CA VAL A 90 -8.31 4.99 2.53
C VAL A 90 -7.80 3.95 3.50
N CYS A 91 -8.73 3.20 4.09
CA CYS A 91 -8.39 2.06 4.93
C CYS A 91 -7.98 0.88 4.03
N ARG A 92 -6.68 0.57 4.02
CA ARG A 92 -6.09 -0.54 3.29
C ARG A 92 -5.54 -1.55 4.27
N ARG A 93 -6.13 -2.75 4.33
CA ARG A 93 -5.73 -3.83 5.25
C ARG A 93 -5.49 -3.33 6.70
N GLN A 94 -6.45 -2.59 7.24
CA GLN A 94 -6.43 -1.97 8.58
C GLN A 94 -5.43 -0.81 8.78
N HIS A 95 -4.82 -0.29 7.72
CA HIS A 95 -3.93 0.87 7.76
C HIS A 95 -4.53 2.02 6.96
N CYS A 96 -4.57 3.22 7.53
CA CYS A 96 -4.88 4.43 6.78
C CYS A 96 -3.66 4.79 5.93
N VAL A 97 -3.83 4.72 4.61
CA VAL A 97 -2.76 5.04 3.66
C VAL A 97 -3.17 6.22 2.79
N PRO A 98 -2.21 7.07 2.38
CA PRO A 98 -2.47 8.14 1.44
C PRO A 98 -3.15 7.61 0.17
N ALA A 99 -4.14 8.35 -0.30
CA ALA A 99 -4.93 7.97 -1.47
C ALA A 99 -4.94 9.08 -2.52
N TYR A 100 -5.11 8.70 -3.78
CA TYR A 100 -5.26 9.62 -4.90
C TYR A 100 -6.64 9.51 -5.52
N ARG A 101 -7.13 10.64 -6.03
CA ARG A 101 -8.38 10.70 -6.77
C ARG A 101 -8.22 9.95 -8.10
N THR A 102 -9.10 9.00 -8.35
CA THR A 102 -9.22 8.30 -9.63
C THR A 102 -10.11 9.11 -10.60
N PRO A 103 -10.17 8.77 -11.90
CA PRO A 103 -11.06 9.46 -12.83
C PRO A 103 -12.55 9.11 -12.63
N TYR A 104 -12.89 8.19 -11.73
CA TYR A 104 -14.27 7.72 -11.55
C TYR A 104 -15.02 8.56 -10.50
N ALA A 105 -16.25 8.94 -10.85
CA ALA A 105 -17.18 9.59 -9.95
C ALA A 105 -18.03 8.57 -9.19
N CYS A 106 -18.50 8.95 -8.00
CA CYS A 106 -19.33 8.10 -7.17
C CYS A 106 -20.31 8.93 -6.34
N SER A 107 -21.45 8.35 -6.00
CA SER A 107 -22.37 8.91 -5.00
C SER A 107 -22.26 8.19 -3.66
N VAL A 108 -21.76 6.95 -3.66
CA VAL A 108 -21.59 6.08 -2.49
C VAL A 108 -20.39 5.16 -2.72
N ASN A 109 -19.81 4.64 -1.64
CA ASN A 109 -18.61 3.76 -1.68
C ASN A 109 -18.78 2.56 -2.63
N GLY A 110 -19.94 1.92 -2.67
CA GLY A 110 -20.21 0.74 -3.50
C GLY A 110 -20.20 0.98 -5.02
N ARG A 111 -20.04 2.23 -5.47
CA ARG A 111 -19.86 2.56 -6.91
C ARG A 111 -18.40 2.66 -7.33
N CYS A 112 -17.47 2.68 -6.38
CA CYS A 112 -16.05 2.64 -6.69
C CYS A 112 -15.56 1.21 -6.88
N ARG A 113 -14.38 1.04 -7.49
CA ARG A 113 -13.81 -0.30 -7.66
C ARG A 113 -13.45 -0.89 -6.29
N PHE A 114 -13.22 -2.20 -6.26
CA PHE A 114 -12.78 -2.88 -5.05
C PHE A 114 -11.58 -2.14 -4.42
N GLU A 115 -11.70 -1.83 -3.12
CA GLU A 115 -10.72 -1.13 -2.28
C GLU A 115 -10.52 0.37 -2.55
N GLU A 116 -11.41 0.95 -3.35
CA GLU A 116 -11.56 2.39 -3.47
C GLU A 116 -12.65 2.91 -2.52
N ARG A 117 -12.50 4.16 -2.09
CA ARG A 117 -13.46 4.88 -1.26
C ARG A 117 -14.10 6.00 -2.06
N CYS A 118 -15.39 6.21 -1.89
CA CYS A 118 -16.04 7.41 -2.37
C CYS A 118 -15.83 8.56 -1.38
N ILE A 119 -15.14 9.61 -1.80
CA ILE A 119 -14.90 10.82 -1.02
C ILE A 119 -15.37 12.01 -1.86
N SER A 120 -16.35 12.76 -1.33
CA SER A 120 -16.84 14.00 -1.94
C SER A 120 -17.17 13.89 -3.44
N GLY A 121 -17.81 12.80 -3.85
CA GLY A 121 -18.24 12.60 -5.23
C GLY A 121 -17.24 11.90 -6.15
N ALA A 122 -16.04 11.55 -5.66
CA ALA A 122 -15.01 10.89 -6.46
C ALA A 122 -14.42 9.65 -5.77
N CYS A 123 -13.98 8.69 -6.56
CA CYS A 123 -13.35 7.47 -6.07
C CYS A 123 -11.87 7.71 -5.79
N TYR A 124 -11.41 7.29 -4.62
CA TYR A 124 -10.03 7.40 -4.18
C TYR A 124 -9.44 6.01 -4.00
N ARG A 125 -8.21 5.81 -4.47
CA ARG A 125 -7.47 4.56 -4.33
C ARG A 125 -6.20 4.80 -3.51
N ALA A 126 -5.84 3.82 -2.68
CA ALA A 126 -4.55 3.81 -2.01
C ALA A 126 -3.41 4.00 -3.01
N ARG A 127 -2.41 4.80 -2.64
CA ARG A 127 -1.22 4.96 -3.47
C ARG A 127 -0.50 3.61 -3.62
N SER A 128 -0.68 3.01 -4.79
CA SER A 128 0.27 2.07 -5.39
C SER A 128 1.43 2.90 -5.93
N CYS A 129 2.65 2.35 -5.93
CA CYS A 129 3.90 3.12 -6.06
C CYS A 129 3.89 4.21 -7.15
#